data_AF-A0A411HI12-F1
#
_entry.id   AF-A0A411HI12-F1
#
_cell.length_a   1.000
_cell.length_b   1.000
_cell.length_c   1.000
_cell.angle_alpha   90.00
_cell.angle_beta   90.00
_cell.angle_gamma   90.00
#
_symmetry.space_group_name_H-M   'P 1'
#
loop_
_entity.id
_entity.type
_entity.pdbx_description
1 polymer ?
#
loop_
_entity_poly.entity_id
_entity_poly.type
_entity_poly.pdbx_seq_one_letter_code
_entity_poly.pdbx_strand_id
1 'polypeptide(L)'
;MEYMRVRRIPAIFGYDATADQFRGRFLGLSEQIFFKASTLPSLRAEAAKALDKFLSECVAKRVTPYGQREEYASAFMKVLQ
;
A
#
# COMPACT_ATOMS: atom_id res chain seq x y z
N MET A 1 -6.31 0.01 12.50
CA MET A 1 -5.82 -0.19 11.12
C MET A 1 -5.99 -1.66 10.77
N GLU A 2 -6.28 -1.95 9.52
CA GLU A 2 -6.58 -3.28 8.98
C GLU A 2 -5.51 -3.71 7.97
N TYR A 3 -5.44 -5.02 7.71
CA TYR A 3 -4.48 -5.61 6.79
C TYR A 3 -5.17 -6.18 5.54
N MET A 4 -4.51 -6.08 4.40
CA MET A 4 -4.87 -6.83 3.20
C MET A 4 -3.65 -7.25 2.39
N ARG A 5 -3.87 -8.19 1.46
CA ARG A 5 -2.88 -8.57 0.46
C ARG A 5 -3.46 -8.36 -0.94
N VAL A 6 -2.65 -7.78 -1.82
CA VAL A 6 -2.97 -7.60 -3.24
C VAL A 6 -1.80 -8.15 -4.05
N ARG A 7 -2.05 -9.13 -4.94
CA ARG A 7 -1.00 -9.85 -5.69
C ARG A 7 0.16 -10.35 -4.83
N ARG A 8 -0.14 -10.84 -3.62
CA ARG A 8 0.81 -11.28 -2.57
C ARG A 8 1.63 -10.18 -1.90
N ILE A 9 1.44 -8.91 -2.25
CA ILE A 9 2.07 -7.77 -1.58
C ILE A 9 1.20 -7.35 -0.38
N PRO A 10 1.77 -7.25 0.84
CA PRO A 10 1.04 -6.78 2.01
C PRO A 10 0.75 -5.28 1.92
N ALA A 11 -0.42 -4.88 2.40
CA ALA A 11 -0.83 -3.49 2.56
C ALA A 11 -1.58 -3.31 3.88
N ILE A 12 -1.48 -2.10 4.43
CA ILE A 12 -2.28 -1.66 5.58
C ILE A 12 -3.25 -0.59 5.12
N PHE A 13 -4.43 -0.54 5.73
CA PHE A 13 -5.41 0.50 5.46
C PHE A 13 -6.21 0.87 6.71
N GLY A 14 -6.92 1.98 6.65
CA GLY A 14 -7.82 2.45 7.71
C GLY A 14 -8.82 3.46 7.17
N TYR A 15 -9.87 3.71 7.93
CA TYR A 15 -10.82 4.76 7.63
C TYR A 15 -10.30 6.10 8.16
N ASP A 16 -10.23 7.11 7.28
CA ASP A 16 -9.97 8.50 7.65
C ASP A 16 -11.31 9.21 7.79
N ALA A 17 -11.73 9.46 9.03
CA ALA A 17 -13.01 10.10 9.34
C ALA A 17 -13.05 11.58 8.93
N THR A 18 -11.90 12.26 8.88
CA THR A 18 -11.83 13.66 8.45
C THR A 18 -12.07 13.77 6.94
N ALA A 19 -11.60 12.80 6.17
CA ALA A 19 -11.70 12.79 4.72
C ALA A 19 -12.77 11.83 4.16
N ASP A 20 -13.59 11.26 5.05
CA ASP A 20 -14.69 10.33 4.78
C ASP A 20 -14.35 9.22 3.77
N GLN A 21 -13.18 8.60 3.94
CA GLN A 21 -12.71 7.56 3.02
C GLN A 21 -11.70 6.61 3.65
N PHE A 22 -11.61 5.40 3.12
CA PHE A 22 -10.51 4.50 3.40
C PHE A 22 -9.23 4.98 2.71
N ARG A 23 -8.11 4.85 3.41
CA ARG A 23 -6.76 5.10 2.90
C ARG A 23 -5.85 3.94 3.27
N GLY A 24 -4.94 3.60 2.38
CA GLY A 24 -3.95 2.57 2.66
C GLY A 24 -2.67 2.74 1.87
N ARG A 25 -1.69 1.93 2.22
CA ARG A 25 -0.39 1.87 1.57
C ARG A 25 0.16 0.45 1.52
N PHE A 26 0.95 0.17 0.51
CA PHE A 26 1.72 -1.07 0.42
C PHE A 26 2.94 -1.03 1.35
N LEU A 27 3.35 -2.21 1.80
CA LEU A 27 4.54 -2.40 2.64
C LEU A 27 5.63 -3.13 1.84
N GLY A 28 6.89 -2.74 2.08
CA GLY A 28 8.06 -3.41 1.52
C GLY A 28 8.30 -3.19 0.02
N LEU A 29 7.61 -2.23 -0.58
CA LEU A 29 7.96 -1.74 -1.91
C LEU A 29 9.13 -0.74 -1.81
N SER A 30 9.85 -0.55 -2.92
CA SER A 30 10.95 0.43 -2.98
C SER A 30 10.46 1.88 -2.95
N GLU A 31 9.16 2.09 -3.20
CA GLU A 31 8.49 3.38 -3.11
C GLU A 31 7.21 3.25 -2.28
N GLN A 32 6.80 4.36 -1.65
CA GLN A 32 5.54 4.40 -0.91
C GLN A 32 4.36 4.53 -1.86
N ILE A 33 3.65 3.43 -2.06
CA ILE A 33 2.46 3.38 -2.92
C ILE A 33 1.20 3.46 -2.07
N PHE A 34 0.45 4.54 -2.24
CA PHE A 34 -0.80 4.83 -1.55
C PHE A 34 -2.02 4.58 -2.44
N PHE A 35 -3.15 4.29 -1.81
CA PHE A 35 -4.45 4.15 -2.46
C PHE A 35 -5.55 4.60 -1.49
N LYS A 36 -6.69 5.03 -2.03
CA LYS A 36 -7.82 5.53 -1.23
C LYS A 36 -9.14 5.29 -1.96
N ALA A 37 -10.23 5.09 -1.21
CA ALA A 37 -11.57 4.95 -1.76
C ALA A 37 -12.63 5.08 -0.67
N SER A 38 -13.87 5.41 -1.04
CA SER A 38 -14.99 5.55 -0.08
C SER A 38 -15.56 4.21 0.42
N THR A 39 -15.25 3.09 -0.24
CA THR A 39 -15.75 1.76 0.15
C THR A 39 -14.65 0.72 0.12
N LEU A 40 -14.78 -0.36 0.90
CA LEU A 40 -13.81 -1.47 0.91
C LEU A 40 -13.66 -2.17 -0.46
N PRO A 41 -14.74 -2.45 -1.22
CA PRO A 41 -14.61 -3.01 -2.57
C PRO A 41 -13.81 -2.09 -3.51
N SER A 42 -14.15 -0.79 -3.54
CA SER A 42 -13.43 0.19 -4.35
C SER A 42 -11.98 0.35 -3.89
N LEU A 43 -11.70 0.23 -2.59
CA LEU A 43 -10.34 0.30 -2.05
C LEU A 43 -9.46 -0.83 -2.57
N ARG A 44 -10.00 -2.05 -2.68
CA ARG A 44 -9.27 -3.20 -3.24
C ARG A 44 -8.96 -3.01 -4.73
N ALA A 45 -9.92 -2.45 -5.48
CA ALA A 45 -9.72 -2.15 -6.90
C ALA A 45 -8.64 -1.07 -7.10
N GLU A 46 -8.70 0.02 -6.33
CA GLU A 46 -7.70 1.09 -6.38
C GLU A 46 -6.32 0.61 -5.93
N ALA A 47 -6.25 -0.25 -4.91
CA ALA A 47 -4.99 -0.86 -4.49
C ALA A 47 -4.37 -1.72 -5.60
N ALA A 48 -5.17 -2.53 -6.30
CA ALA A 48 -4.69 -3.32 -7.43
C ALA A 48 -4.18 -2.44 -8.57
N LYS A 49 -4.93 -1.40 -8.94
CA LYS A 49 -4.54 -0.45 -9.98
C LYS A 49 -3.25 0.30 -9.65
N ALA A 50 -3.11 0.78 -8.42
CA ALA A 50 -1.92 1.48 -7.96
C ALA A 50 -0.69 0.55 -8.00
N LEU A 51 -0.84 -0.70 -7.54
CA LEU A 51 0.23 -1.69 -7.57
C LEU A 51 0.64 -2.06 -9.01
N ASP A 52 -0.34 -2.28 -9.90
CA ASP A 52 -0.07 -2.66 -11.29
C ASP A 52 0.68 -1.57 -12.04
N LYS A 53 0.29 -0.30 -11.81
CA LYS A 53 1.00 0.85 -12.37
C LYS A 53 2.45 0.89 -11.89
N PHE A 54 2.66 0.78 -10.59
CA PHE A 54 4.01 0.80 -10.00
C PHE A 54 4.89 -0.35 -10.54
N LEU A 55 4.37 -1.58 -10.54
CA LEU A 55 5.13 -2.73 -11.04
C LEU A 55 5.48 -2.59 -12.52
N SER A 56 4.57 -2.05 -13.33
CA SER A 56 4.81 -1.78 -14.75
C SER A 56 5.92 -0.75 -14.95
N GLU A 57 5.95 0.31 -14.12
CA GLU A 57 7.02 1.31 -14.14
C GLU A 57 8.37 0.72 -13.71
N CYS A 58 8.40 -0.15 -12.71
CA CYS A 58 9.63 -0.85 -12.31
C CYS A 58 10.19 -1.72 -13.44
N VAL A 59 9.33 -2.44 -14.16
CA VAL A 59 9.71 -3.23 -15.34
C VAL A 59 10.28 -2.33 -16.44
N ALA A 60 9.59 -1.23 -16.76
CA ALA A 60 10.04 -0.28 -17.78
C ALA A 60 11.41 0.34 -17.44
N LYS A 61 11.65 0.64 -16.15
CA LYS A 61 12.91 1.22 -15.65
C LYS A 61 14.00 0.17 -15.38
N ARG A 62 13.69 -1.14 -15.48
CA ARG A 62 14.59 -2.26 -15.11
C ARG A 62 15.11 -2.17 -13.67
N VAL A 63 14.25 -1.78 -12.73
CA VAL A 63 14.56 -1.67 -11.30
C VAL A 63 13.75 -2.68 -10.48
N THR A 64 14.24 -3.01 -9.28
CA THR A 64 13.49 -3.86 -8.34
C THR A 64 12.32 -3.08 -7.72
N PRO A 65 11.11 -3.68 -7.65
CA PRO A 65 9.96 -3.05 -6.99
C PRO A 65 10.02 -3.15 -5.46
N TYR A 66 10.98 -3.88 -4.89
CA TYR A 66 11.08 -4.13 -3.45
C TYR A 66 12.14 -3.26 -2.79
N GLY A 67 11.77 -2.68 -1.64
CA GLY A 67 12.67 -1.86 -0.82
C GLY A 67 13.62 -2.72 0.02
N GLN A 68 14.61 -2.06 0.64
CA GLN A 68 15.44 -2.72 1.65
C GLN A 68 14.63 -2.96 2.93
N ARG A 69 14.96 -4.05 3.65
CA ARG A 69 14.13 -4.75 4.65
C ARG A 69 13.64 -3.91 5.85
N GLU A 70 14.15 -2.71 6.06
CA GLU A 70 14.00 -1.93 7.30
C GLU A 70 12.63 -1.22 7.47
N GLU A 71 11.86 -0.99 6.40
CA GLU A 71 10.59 -0.24 6.50
C GLU A 71 9.45 -1.04 7.19
N TYR A 72 9.57 -2.37 7.27
CA TYR A 72 8.61 -3.23 7.98
C TYR A 72 8.58 -2.98 9.49
N ALA A 73 9.72 -2.67 10.10
CA ALA A 73 9.83 -2.47 11.55
C ALA A 73 9.25 -1.13 12.00
N SER A 74 9.48 -0.06 11.23
CA SER A 74 8.99 1.29 11.53
C SER A 74 7.46 1.39 11.40
N ALA A 75 6.86 0.70 10.42
CA ALA A 75 5.41 0.64 10.26
C ALA A 75 4.71 -0.04 11.45
N PHE A 76 5.32 -1.06 12.05
CA PHE A 76 4.78 -1.78 13.19
C PHE A 76 4.93 -0.97 14.50
N MET A 77 6.05 -0.27 14.67
CA MET A 77 6.33 0.56 15.87
C MET A 77 5.42 1.80 15.96
N LYS A 78 5.06 2.43 14.84
CA LYS A 78 4.12 3.57 14.82
C LYS A 78 2.65 3.21 15.08
N VAL A 79 2.30 1.93 15.08
CA VAL A 79 0.95 1.44 15.40
C VAL A 79 0.78 1.17 16.90
N LEU A 80 1.88 1.14 17.67
CA LEU A 80 1.90 0.85 19.11
C LEU A 80 2.15 2.10 19.99
N GLN A 81 2.14 3.30 19.41
CA GLN A 81 2.21 4.58 20.14
C GLN A 81 0.90 5.35 20.03
#